data_AF-A0A2H5V8D5-F1
#
_entry.id   AF-A0A2H5V8D5-F1
#
_cell.length_a   1.000
_cell.length_b   1.000
_cell.length_c   1.000
_cell.angle_alpha   90.00
_cell.angle_beta   90.00
_cell.angle_gamma   90.00
#
_symmetry.space_group_name_H-M   'P 1'
#
loop_
_entity.id
_entity.type
_entity.pdbx_description
1 polymer ?
#
loop_
_entity_poly.entity_id
_entity_poly.type
_entity_poly.pdbx_seq_one_letter_code
_entity_poly.pdbx_strand_id
1 'polypeptide(L)'
;MRKGVDGMVQDFGAGITGRFSLINAKTETGIMKVGMKQIYQGSWNPVGGFRDWYSTIISSAIVDPATFFNPYTGDVIPVRATWNVDTKGPDDMLDVPKDAIVWDARSEQWKQVGDGIKAKSKVTFDLKYSKWHHGIMMNKNDILYVVYFLFEWGTKESDDDPTYDPEYTATAEKFVSTLKGIRFVDDDRVEVYVDYWHFDTNYIAYYADVWTTIPWEVYAAMEKVVIDGKAAFSRSQANAKNIPWLSLIIADDANLVKGALTQFRSSNLIPVALKGMTSIDDANARYNASIGWIDGKRHAMISNGPFYLESYNPEARTIVIKAFRDATYPFEQGHWDMFKQPMLAKIASVDAPLTIERGKSVDITGRVRIEGEGSTSVDLSRDVDIYYFLKDVNGNVVINGHIKPARDGRFEIRLEGNDTGKLSKGTNELKVFAVSSLALKPDIYATSIIGIGEFTGSIKLTSTSTTGKYKVMIDWYPSDVGKESRFVVSIMDDKGNTLDGVRYDVVLAINGDRLSDTLRKDVTGTQSYILNAQGNYTLIIENINGEDEKAEVAFTYVPEFPLAYTTLFIAVTVMLALILLPLLLRLPSSFKRLSYVGSTAIAHN
;
A
#
# COMPACT_ATOMS: atom_id res chain seq x y z
N MET A 1 22.58 0.17 13.16
CA MET A 1 22.27 1.34 14.01
C MET A 1 23.51 1.72 14.82
N ARG A 2 23.73 3.02 15.11
CA ARG A 2 24.85 3.47 15.95
C ARG A 2 24.62 3.01 17.39
N LYS A 3 25.68 2.58 18.10
CA LYS A 3 25.59 2.31 19.55
C LYS A 3 25.06 3.55 20.28
N GLY A 4 24.09 3.40 21.18
CA GLY A 4 23.57 4.46 22.04
C GLY A 4 22.32 5.21 21.54
N VAL A 5 21.66 4.74 20.48
CA VAL A 5 20.33 5.22 20.08
C VAL A 5 19.34 4.06 20.14
N ASP A 6 18.27 4.24 20.92
CA ASP A 6 17.17 3.28 21.06
C ASP A 6 15.89 3.82 20.41
N GLY A 7 14.89 2.95 20.18
CA GLY A 7 13.56 3.37 19.72
C GLY A 7 13.46 3.74 18.24
N MET A 8 14.53 3.59 17.46
CA MET A 8 14.51 3.83 16.02
C MET A 8 13.54 2.88 15.32
N VAL A 9 12.63 3.45 14.53
CA VAL A 9 11.70 2.71 13.67
C VAL A 9 12.31 2.57 12.29
N GLN A 10 12.36 1.34 11.76
CA GLN A 10 12.78 1.06 10.39
C GLN A 10 11.56 0.71 9.53
N ASP A 11 10.94 1.73 8.96
CA ASP A 11 9.83 1.61 8.02
C ASP A 11 10.23 0.74 6.80
N PHE A 12 9.34 -0.11 6.29
CA PHE A 12 9.67 -1.00 5.17
C PHE A 12 9.83 -0.27 3.83
N GLY A 13 9.12 0.84 3.63
CA GLY A 13 9.26 1.69 2.45
C GLY A 13 10.28 2.80 2.65
N ALA A 14 10.13 3.55 3.75
CA ALA A 14 10.92 4.74 4.03
C ALA A 14 12.20 4.46 4.85
N GLY A 15 12.45 3.24 5.34
CA GLY A 15 13.60 2.94 6.18
C GLY A 15 13.65 3.79 7.46
N ILE A 16 14.85 4.27 7.82
CA ILE A 16 15.06 5.10 9.01
C ILE A 16 14.58 6.56 8.86
N THR A 17 14.08 6.92 7.67
CA THR A 17 13.57 8.25 7.37
C THR A 17 12.04 8.32 7.44
N GLY A 18 11.39 7.22 7.83
CA GLY A 18 9.97 7.23 8.17
C GLY A 18 9.69 8.12 9.38
N ARG A 19 8.48 8.70 9.42
CA ARG A 19 7.98 9.62 10.46
C ARG A 19 8.36 9.20 11.89
N PHE A 20 8.02 7.95 12.24
CA PHE A 20 8.15 7.47 13.61
C PHE A 20 9.61 7.29 14.06
N SER A 21 10.56 7.26 13.13
CA SER A 21 11.97 7.03 13.46
C SER A 21 12.54 8.16 14.32
N LEU A 22 12.40 9.43 13.88
CA LEU A 22 12.85 10.59 14.64
C LEU A 22 12.02 10.83 15.91
N ILE A 23 10.71 10.58 15.83
CA ILE A 23 9.78 10.82 16.95
C ILE A 23 10.07 9.87 18.11
N ASN A 24 10.35 8.60 17.81
CA ASN A 24 10.50 7.57 18.81
C ASN A 24 11.97 7.36 19.27
N ALA A 25 12.93 7.92 18.55
CA ALA A 25 14.34 7.84 18.89
C ALA A 25 14.64 8.39 20.29
N LYS A 26 15.43 7.63 21.06
CA LYS A 26 15.87 7.96 22.42
C LYS A 26 17.39 7.85 22.51
N THR A 27 18.00 8.79 23.21
CA THR A 27 19.43 8.76 23.57
C THR A 27 19.58 8.98 25.07
N GLU A 28 20.64 8.46 25.68
CA GLU A 28 20.91 8.65 27.12
C GLU A 28 21.02 10.12 27.51
N THR A 29 21.49 10.97 26.59
CA THR A 29 21.68 12.41 26.81
C THR A 29 20.43 13.26 26.53
N GLY A 30 19.39 12.67 25.94
CA GLY A 30 18.25 13.43 25.40
C GLY A 30 18.56 14.31 24.19
N ILE A 31 19.78 14.24 23.65
CA ILE A 31 20.23 14.99 22.48
C ILE A 31 20.66 14.00 21.39
N MET A 32 20.10 14.16 20.19
CA MET A 32 20.48 13.39 19.01
C MET A 32 21.02 14.33 17.93
N LYS A 33 22.20 14.00 17.39
CA LYS A 33 22.78 14.70 16.24
C LYS A 33 22.63 13.83 14.99
N VAL A 34 21.83 14.30 14.04
CA VAL A 34 21.54 13.61 12.78
C VAL A 34 22.31 14.30 11.66
N GLY A 35 23.14 13.54 10.94
CA GLY A 35 23.82 14.03 9.75
C GLY A 35 22.89 13.91 8.53
N MET A 36 22.69 14.99 7.80
CA MET A 36 21.88 15.02 6.57
C MET A 36 22.70 15.63 5.43
N LYS A 37 22.48 15.17 4.19
CA LYS A 37 23.20 15.68 3.01
C LYS A 37 22.86 17.13 2.70
N GLN A 38 21.59 17.50 2.84
CA GLN A 38 21.09 18.86 2.79
C GLN A 38 20.15 19.06 3.97
N ILE A 39 20.06 20.29 4.45
CA ILE A 39 19.12 20.66 5.53
C ILE A 39 17.98 21.56 5.04
N TYR A 40 18.07 22.05 3.80
CA TYR A 40 16.99 22.80 3.14
C TYR A 40 17.12 22.65 1.61
N GLN A 41 15.99 22.49 0.92
CA GLN A 41 15.92 22.58 -0.55
C GLN A 41 14.59 23.17 -1.02
N GLY A 42 13.48 22.73 -0.43
CA GLY A 42 12.15 23.25 -0.71
C GLY A 42 11.66 24.23 0.35
N SER A 43 10.55 24.90 0.01
CA SER A 43 9.85 25.79 0.91
C SER A 43 9.06 25.05 1.98
N TRP A 44 8.99 25.62 3.18
CA TRP A 44 8.17 25.13 4.30
C TRP A 44 6.86 25.92 4.36
N ASN A 45 5.95 25.64 3.44
CA ASN A 45 4.55 26.05 3.51
C ASN A 45 3.65 24.86 3.14
N PRO A 46 2.53 24.63 3.83
CA PRO A 46 1.66 23.46 3.59
C PRO A 46 0.87 23.49 2.28
N VAL A 47 0.92 24.56 1.47
CA VAL A 47 0.09 24.73 0.27
C VAL A 47 0.84 24.26 -0.99
N GLY A 48 1.96 24.90 -1.29
CA GLY A 48 2.83 24.58 -2.44
C GLY A 48 4.26 24.19 -2.04
N GLY A 49 4.55 24.08 -0.75
CA GLY A 49 5.84 23.66 -0.19
C GLY A 49 5.92 22.16 0.13
N PHE A 50 6.90 21.76 0.94
CA PHE A 50 7.16 20.38 1.38
C PHE A 50 7.24 19.35 0.24
N ARG A 51 7.79 19.76 -0.92
CA ARG A 51 7.94 18.92 -2.12
C ARG A 51 9.29 18.20 -2.20
N ASP A 52 10.16 18.35 -1.20
CA ASP A 52 11.48 17.73 -1.17
C ASP A 52 11.68 16.82 0.06
N TRP A 53 12.59 15.87 -0.10
CA TRP A 53 12.92 14.87 0.91
C TRP A 53 13.45 15.47 2.23
N TYR A 54 14.19 16.57 2.16
CA TYR A 54 14.86 17.13 3.35
C TYR A 54 13.90 17.93 4.21
N SER A 55 12.99 18.71 3.60
CA SER A 55 11.95 19.42 4.34
C SER A 55 10.95 18.45 4.98
N THR A 56 10.51 17.44 4.25
CA THR A 56 9.49 16.47 4.70
C THR A 56 9.95 15.61 5.88
N ILE A 57 11.19 15.14 5.90
CA ILE A 57 11.71 14.36 7.04
C ILE A 57 11.63 15.16 8.34
N ILE A 58 12.11 16.41 8.32
CA ILE A 58 12.17 17.21 9.54
C ILE A 58 10.77 17.69 9.93
N SER A 59 9.97 18.14 8.97
CA SER A 59 8.61 18.58 9.24
C SER A 59 7.73 17.45 9.78
N SER A 60 7.97 16.19 9.39
CA SER A 60 7.25 15.04 9.94
C SER A 60 7.43 14.86 11.45
N ALA A 61 8.52 15.35 12.06
CA ALA A 61 8.65 15.35 13.52
C ALA A 61 7.95 16.56 14.19
N ILE A 62 7.67 17.60 13.41
CA ILE A 62 7.10 18.87 13.88
C ILE A 62 5.57 18.90 13.75
N VAL A 63 5.03 18.23 12.74
CA VAL A 63 3.59 18.24 12.44
C VAL A 63 2.97 16.90 12.76
N ASP A 64 1.78 16.89 13.34
CA ASP A 64 0.94 15.70 13.50
C ASP A 64 -0.23 15.73 12.51
N PRO A 65 -0.36 14.74 11.61
CA PRO A 65 -1.54 14.60 10.75
C PRO A 65 -2.72 13.96 11.51
N ALA A 66 -3.92 13.93 10.94
CA ALA A 66 -5.03 13.16 11.51
C ALA A 66 -4.79 11.65 11.40
N THR A 67 -4.26 11.22 10.26
CA THR A 67 -3.96 9.81 9.96
C THR A 67 -2.55 9.65 9.42
N PHE A 68 -2.01 8.44 9.48
CA PHE A 68 -0.73 8.11 8.84
C PHE A 68 -0.71 6.64 8.38
N PHE A 69 0.27 6.24 7.58
CA PHE A 69 0.41 4.85 7.17
C PHE A 69 1.26 4.06 8.18
N ASN A 70 0.80 2.86 8.53
CA ASN A 70 1.54 1.92 9.35
C ASN A 70 2.88 1.58 8.65
N PRO A 71 4.03 1.68 9.35
CA PRO A 71 5.34 1.51 8.73
C PRO A 71 5.64 0.09 8.23
N TYR A 72 4.80 -0.89 8.62
CA TYR A 72 5.01 -2.31 8.33
C TYR A 72 3.89 -2.96 7.53
N THR A 73 2.67 -2.45 7.61
CA THR A 73 1.52 -2.97 6.84
C THR A 73 1.09 -2.03 5.73
N GLY A 74 1.40 -0.74 5.82
CA GLY A 74 0.87 0.26 4.89
C GLY A 74 -0.60 0.59 5.10
N ASP A 75 -1.26 0.03 6.13
CA ASP A 75 -2.64 0.39 6.48
C ASP A 75 -2.70 1.81 7.06
N VAL A 76 -3.81 2.51 6.85
CA VAL A 76 -4.05 3.82 7.48
C VAL A 76 -4.35 3.62 8.97
N ILE A 77 -3.59 4.30 9.82
CA ILE A 77 -3.70 4.28 11.28
C ILE A 77 -4.03 5.67 11.84
N PRO A 78 -4.75 5.73 12.98
CA PRO A 78 -5.06 7.00 13.63
C PRO A 78 -3.83 7.66 14.24
N VAL A 79 -3.74 8.97 14.07
CA VAL A 79 -2.83 9.86 14.81
C VAL A 79 -3.70 10.87 15.57
N ARG A 80 -4.04 12.01 14.96
CA ARG A 80 -4.89 13.04 15.60
C ARG A 80 -6.39 12.86 15.40
N ALA A 81 -6.82 11.88 14.62
CA ALA A 81 -8.23 11.55 14.49
C ALA A 81 -8.46 10.05 14.62
N THR A 82 -9.51 9.66 15.34
CA THR A 82 -10.15 8.35 15.18
C THR A 82 -11.41 8.54 14.35
N TRP A 83 -11.92 7.46 13.74
CA TRP A 83 -13.05 7.59 12.82
C TRP A 83 -14.00 6.40 12.85
N ASN A 84 -15.21 6.66 12.36
CA ASN A 84 -16.14 5.64 11.92
C ASN A 84 -16.55 5.92 10.47
N VAL A 85 -16.52 4.89 9.61
CA VAL A 85 -16.92 5.00 8.19
C VAL A 85 -18.27 4.37 7.98
N ASP A 86 -19.15 5.10 7.29
CA ASP A 86 -20.46 4.66 6.84
C ASP A 86 -20.47 4.75 5.32
N THR A 87 -20.72 3.64 4.64
CA THR A 87 -20.80 3.58 3.17
C THR A 87 -21.72 2.44 2.75
N LYS A 88 -22.42 2.62 1.62
CA LYS A 88 -23.28 1.58 1.03
C LYS A 88 -22.60 0.79 -0.10
N GLY A 89 -21.29 0.93 -0.27
CA GLY A 89 -20.55 0.28 -1.36
C GLY A 89 -20.39 1.19 -2.59
N PRO A 90 -19.88 0.65 -3.70
CA PRO A 90 -19.60 1.43 -4.90
C PRO A 90 -20.85 1.90 -5.66
N ASP A 91 -21.98 1.21 -5.47
CA ASP A 91 -23.18 1.30 -6.33
C ASP A 91 -24.36 2.05 -5.71
N ASP A 92 -24.34 2.34 -4.40
CA ASP A 92 -25.40 3.07 -3.70
C ASP A 92 -24.81 4.26 -2.92
N MET A 93 -25.67 5.20 -2.54
CA MET A 93 -25.30 6.46 -1.91
C MET A 93 -26.09 6.71 -0.61
N LEU A 94 -25.48 7.49 0.26
CA LEU A 94 -26.04 8.04 1.49
C LEU A 94 -26.59 9.44 1.24
N ASP A 95 -27.66 9.80 1.94
CA ASP A 95 -28.15 11.17 1.94
C ASP A 95 -27.25 12.04 2.83
N VAL A 96 -26.89 13.22 2.32
CA VAL A 96 -26.13 14.22 3.09
C VAL A 96 -27.13 15.08 3.86
N PRO A 97 -26.92 15.33 5.17
CA PRO A 97 -27.78 16.21 5.94
C PRO A 97 -27.83 17.61 5.33
N LYS A 98 -29.04 18.17 5.19
CA LYS A 98 -29.26 19.49 4.59
C LYS A 98 -28.52 20.64 5.28
N ASP A 99 -28.21 20.47 6.57
CA ASP A 99 -27.49 21.42 7.41
C ASP A 99 -25.97 21.25 7.37
N ALA A 100 -25.44 20.24 6.67
CA ALA A 100 -24.03 20.19 6.32
C ALA A 100 -23.67 21.43 5.48
N ILE A 101 -22.42 21.88 5.62
CA ILE A 101 -21.94 23.12 5.02
C ILE A 101 -20.83 22.87 4.00
N VAL A 102 -20.78 23.75 3.01
CA VAL A 102 -19.69 23.91 2.05
C VAL A 102 -19.38 25.40 1.90
N TRP A 103 -18.14 25.72 1.53
CA TRP A 103 -17.79 27.08 1.16
C TRP A 103 -18.13 27.31 -0.32
N ASP A 104 -18.87 28.38 -0.61
CA ASP A 104 -19.11 28.84 -1.97
C ASP A 104 -18.20 30.02 -2.28
N ALA A 105 -17.10 29.75 -3.00
CA ALA A 105 -16.10 30.75 -3.40
C ALA A 105 -16.74 31.95 -4.12
N ARG A 106 -17.76 31.72 -4.98
CA ARG A 106 -18.31 32.80 -5.83
C ARG A 106 -19.05 33.86 -5.05
N SER A 107 -19.61 33.46 -3.91
CA SER A 107 -20.33 34.38 -3.03
C SER A 107 -19.63 34.59 -1.70
N GLU A 108 -18.40 34.09 -1.57
CA GLU A 108 -17.53 34.18 -0.40
C GLU A 108 -18.28 33.92 0.91
N GLN A 109 -19.04 32.83 0.97
CA GLN A 109 -19.83 32.48 2.16
C GLN A 109 -20.00 30.98 2.35
N TRP A 110 -20.14 30.58 3.62
CA TRP A 110 -20.60 29.25 3.98
C TRP A 110 -22.07 29.07 3.63
N LYS A 111 -22.39 28.00 2.91
CA LYS A 111 -23.75 27.61 2.55
C LYS A 111 -24.08 26.24 3.09
N GLN A 112 -25.33 26.08 3.49
CA GLN A 112 -25.92 24.77 3.68
C GLN A 112 -26.04 24.06 2.34
N VAL A 113 -25.77 22.76 2.31
CA VAL A 113 -25.81 21.94 1.10
C VAL A 113 -27.24 21.78 0.55
N GLY A 114 -28.24 21.84 1.44
CA GLY A 114 -29.65 21.72 1.06
C GLY A 114 -30.11 20.29 0.80
N ASP A 115 -31.29 20.15 0.19
CA ASP A 115 -31.95 18.86 0.01
C ASP A 115 -31.44 18.13 -1.24
N GLY A 116 -31.48 16.78 -1.21
CA GLY A 116 -31.20 15.92 -2.35
C GLY A 116 -29.71 15.67 -2.65
N ILE A 117 -28.80 16.21 -1.83
CA ILE A 117 -27.36 15.93 -1.94
C ILE A 117 -27.06 14.53 -1.42
N LYS A 118 -26.23 13.79 -2.16
CA LYS A 118 -25.83 12.43 -1.85
C LYS A 118 -24.32 12.25 -1.91
N ALA A 119 -23.80 11.30 -1.13
CA ALA A 119 -22.38 10.93 -1.06
C ALA A 119 -22.22 9.40 -0.99
N LYS A 120 -21.10 8.87 -1.48
CA LYS A 120 -20.81 7.41 -1.38
C LYS A 120 -20.41 7.00 0.03
N SER A 121 -19.73 7.89 0.74
CA SER A 121 -19.23 7.62 2.08
C SER A 121 -19.39 8.83 3.00
N LYS A 122 -19.67 8.56 4.26
CA LYS A 122 -19.59 9.50 5.38
C LYS A 122 -18.51 9.00 6.33
N VAL A 123 -17.62 9.89 6.73
CA VAL A 123 -16.63 9.63 7.78
C VAL A 123 -16.92 10.54 8.95
N THR A 124 -17.17 9.96 10.12
CA THR A 124 -17.30 10.71 11.38
C THR A 124 -15.96 10.65 12.08
N PHE A 125 -15.24 11.77 12.16
CA PHE A 125 -13.97 11.89 12.86
C PHE A 125 -14.17 12.40 14.28
N ASP A 126 -13.50 11.77 15.24
CA ASP A 126 -13.25 12.32 16.58
C ASP A 126 -11.83 12.91 16.60
N LEU A 127 -11.74 14.23 16.74
CA LEU A 127 -10.52 15.00 16.62
C LEU A 127 -9.83 15.18 17.97
N LYS A 128 -8.53 14.89 18.03
CA LYS A 128 -7.70 15.09 19.23
C LYS A 128 -7.02 16.45 19.14
N TYR A 129 -7.62 17.47 19.74
CA TYR A 129 -7.01 18.79 19.87
C TYR A 129 -5.94 18.86 20.96
N SER A 130 -4.98 19.76 20.76
CA SER A 130 -3.98 20.17 21.77
C SER A 130 -3.66 21.64 21.57
N LYS A 131 -2.79 22.20 22.40
CA LYS A 131 -2.17 23.46 22.04
C LYS A 131 -1.27 23.29 20.82
N TRP A 132 -1.34 24.29 19.94
CA TRP A 132 -0.32 24.60 18.97
C TRP A 132 1.01 24.97 19.66
N HIS A 133 2.12 24.94 18.95
CA HIS A 133 3.45 25.21 19.52
C HIS A 133 3.62 26.60 20.14
N HIS A 134 2.83 27.59 19.70
CA HIS A 134 2.79 28.94 20.27
C HIS A 134 1.86 29.08 21.49
N GLY A 135 1.24 27.98 21.93
CA GLY A 135 0.49 27.89 23.18
C GLY A 135 -1.02 28.12 23.06
N ILE A 136 -1.55 28.44 21.89
CA ILE A 136 -3.01 28.55 21.68
C ILE A 136 -3.63 27.17 21.52
N MET A 137 -4.77 26.94 22.16
CA MET A 137 -5.54 25.71 22.01
C MET A 137 -6.19 25.62 20.62
N MET A 138 -6.03 24.46 19.96
CA MET A 138 -6.75 24.14 18.73
C MET A 138 -8.26 24.14 18.96
N ASN A 139 -9.03 24.52 17.93
CA ASN A 139 -10.49 24.42 17.92
C ASN A 139 -11.04 24.21 16.50
N LYS A 140 -12.36 24.04 16.38
CA LYS A 140 -13.03 23.82 15.08
C LYS A 140 -12.78 24.89 14.02
N ASN A 141 -12.46 26.13 14.41
CA ASN A 141 -12.17 27.19 13.44
C ASN A 141 -10.85 26.93 12.68
N ASP A 142 -9.92 26.18 13.29
CA ASP A 142 -8.71 25.73 12.61
C ASP A 142 -9.03 24.77 11.44
N ILE A 143 -10.05 23.90 11.60
CA ILE A 143 -10.53 22.99 10.54
C ILE A 143 -11.35 23.75 9.49
N LEU A 144 -12.29 24.60 9.94
CA LEU A 144 -13.13 25.39 9.04
C LEU A 144 -12.28 26.25 8.10
N TYR A 145 -11.18 26.83 8.58
CA TYR A 145 -10.30 27.63 7.73
C TYR A 145 -9.65 26.82 6.61
N VAL A 146 -9.18 25.60 6.87
CA VAL A 146 -8.57 24.76 5.83
C VAL A 146 -9.61 24.26 4.83
N VAL A 147 -10.85 23.99 5.29
CA VAL A 147 -11.94 23.66 4.37
C VAL A 147 -12.33 24.87 3.52
N TYR A 148 -12.41 26.07 4.09
CA TYR A 148 -12.55 27.31 3.31
C TYR A 148 -11.45 27.44 2.26
N PHE A 149 -10.19 27.35 2.69
CA PHE A 149 -9.02 27.53 1.83
C PHE A 149 -9.00 26.48 0.70
N LEU A 150 -9.42 25.24 0.98
CA LEU A 150 -9.55 24.19 -0.01
C LEU A 150 -10.52 24.57 -1.14
N PHE A 151 -11.71 25.09 -0.81
CA PHE A 151 -12.67 25.49 -1.83
C PHE A 151 -12.23 26.78 -2.54
N GLU A 152 -11.83 27.80 -1.78
CA GLU A 152 -11.41 29.10 -2.32
C GLU A 152 -10.26 28.94 -3.33
N TRP A 153 -9.18 28.29 -2.92
CA TRP A 153 -7.99 28.11 -3.77
C TRP A 153 -8.06 26.89 -4.69
N GLY A 154 -9.03 26.00 -4.47
CA GLY A 154 -9.27 24.79 -5.27
C GLY A 154 -10.24 25.00 -6.42
N THR A 155 -10.88 26.16 -6.50
CA THR A 155 -11.72 26.56 -7.63
C THR A 155 -11.12 27.76 -8.33
N LYS A 156 -11.23 27.82 -9.67
CA LYS A 156 -10.87 29.02 -10.44
C LYS A 156 -12.15 29.73 -10.85
N GLU A 157 -12.35 30.94 -10.34
CA GLU A 157 -13.62 31.64 -10.51
C GLU A 157 -13.67 32.52 -11.76
N SER A 158 -12.51 33.10 -12.09
CA SER A 158 -12.26 33.97 -13.23
C SER A 158 -10.77 33.92 -13.62
N ASP A 159 -10.39 34.58 -14.72
CA ASP A 159 -8.98 34.60 -15.14
C ASP A 159 -8.07 35.47 -14.25
N ASP A 160 -8.63 36.48 -13.59
CA ASP A 160 -7.92 37.39 -12.68
C ASP A 160 -8.14 37.05 -11.19
N ASP A 161 -8.55 35.82 -10.92
CA ASP A 161 -8.79 35.30 -9.58
C ASP A 161 -7.51 35.39 -8.69
N PRO A 162 -7.53 36.21 -7.61
CA PRO A 162 -6.36 36.41 -6.76
C PRO A 162 -6.02 35.18 -5.91
N THR A 163 -6.94 34.23 -5.79
CA THR A 163 -6.84 32.98 -5.01
C THR A 163 -6.49 31.77 -5.87
N TYR A 164 -5.93 31.98 -7.05
CA TYR A 164 -5.49 30.90 -7.94
C TYR A 164 -3.98 30.60 -7.83
N ASP A 165 -3.62 29.34 -7.54
CA ASP A 165 -2.28 28.79 -7.70
C ASP A 165 -2.36 27.50 -8.53
N PRO A 166 -1.71 27.42 -9.71
CA PRO A 166 -1.91 26.31 -10.63
C PRO A 166 -1.49 24.94 -10.09
N GLU A 167 -0.47 24.87 -9.21
CA GLU A 167 -0.03 23.59 -8.62
C GLU A 167 -1.00 23.14 -7.52
N TYR A 168 -1.46 24.08 -6.70
CA TYR A 168 -2.40 23.79 -5.63
C TYR A 168 -3.79 23.47 -6.20
N THR A 169 -4.34 24.32 -7.07
CA THR A 169 -5.67 24.16 -7.64
C THR A 169 -5.81 22.80 -8.35
N ALA A 170 -4.84 22.40 -9.17
CA ALA A 170 -4.86 21.10 -9.85
C ALA A 170 -4.86 19.87 -8.91
N THR A 171 -4.37 20.04 -7.68
CA THR A 171 -4.41 19.00 -6.64
C THR A 171 -5.73 19.06 -5.87
N ALA A 172 -6.15 20.26 -5.46
CA ALA A 172 -7.32 20.53 -4.65
C ALA A 172 -8.65 20.26 -5.37
N GLU A 173 -8.75 20.60 -6.66
CA GLU A 173 -9.99 20.47 -7.47
C GLU A 173 -10.57 19.05 -7.42
N LYS A 174 -9.69 18.04 -7.34
CA LYS A 174 -10.08 16.63 -7.28
C LYS A 174 -10.86 16.33 -6.01
N PHE A 175 -10.38 16.82 -4.86
CA PHE A 175 -11.05 16.61 -3.58
C PHE A 175 -12.26 17.52 -3.44
N VAL A 176 -12.18 18.78 -3.91
CA VAL A 176 -13.32 19.70 -3.97
C VAL A 176 -14.50 19.08 -4.75
N SER A 177 -14.24 18.38 -5.86
CA SER A 177 -15.30 17.77 -6.66
C SER A 177 -16.06 16.63 -5.96
N THR A 178 -15.42 15.97 -5.00
CA THR A 178 -15.98 14.81 -4.28
C THR A 178 -16.48 15.18 -2.89
N LEU A 179 -15.95 16.21 -2.25
CA LEU A 179 -16.40 16.70 -0.94
C LEU A 179 -17.79 17.33 -1.06
N LYS A 180 -18.81 16.62 -0.57
CA LYS A 180 -20.22 17.04 -0.62
C LYS A 180 -20.64 17.92 0.54
N GLY A 181 -19.83 17.98 1.59
CA GLY A 181 -20.04 18.86 2.73
C GLY A 181 -19.42 18.32 4.01
N ILE A 182 -19.36 19.18 5.01
CA ILE A 182 -18.97 18.82 6.37
C ILE A 182 -20.05 19.23 7.36
N ARG A 183 -20.15 18.53 8.48
CA ARG A 183 -21.06 18.89 9.57
C ARG A 183 -20.40 18.62 10.92
N PHE A 184 -20.22 19.67 11.72
CA PHE A 184 -19.80 19.51 13.11
C PHE A 184 -20.97 19.00 13.93
N VAL A 185 -20.78 17.85 14.57
CA VAL A 185 -21.74 17.26 15.53
C VAL A 185 -21.61 17.96 16.89
N ASP A 186 -20.38 18.30 17.25
CA ASP A 186 -19.99 19.08 18.42
C ASP A 186 -18.64 19.79 18.11
N ASP A 187 -17.86 20.20 19.11
CA ASP A 187 -16.66 21.01 18.89
C ASP A 187 -15.46 20.20 18.35
N ASP A 188 -15.38 18.89 18.62
CA ASP A 188 -14.27 18.02 18.21
C ASP A 188 -14.71 16.80 17.38
N ARG A 189 -16.01 16.64 17.10
CA ARG A 189 -16.54 15.65 16.17
C ARG A 189 -17.06 16.28 14.88
N VAL A 190 -16.49 15.86 13.75
CA VAL A 190 -16.88 16.32 12.41
C VAL A 190 -17.27 15.14 11.51
N GLU A 191 -18.42 15.27 10.84
CA GLU A 191 -18.82 14.40 9.76
C GLU A 191 -18.37 14.99 8.43
N VAL A 192 -17.71 14.18 7.61
CA VAL A 192 -17.24 14.55 6.26
C VAL A 192 -17.91 13.62 5.25
N TYR A 193 -18.56 14.22 4.26
CA TYR A 193 -19.32 13.50 3.23
C TYR A 193 -18.57 13.56 1.91
N VAL A 194 -18.17 12.41 1.38
CA VAL A 194 -17.39 12.31 0.14
C VAL A 194 -18.07 11.38 -0.86
N ASP A 195 -18.12 11.80 -2.12
CA ASP A 195 -18.46 10.96 -3.26
C ASP A 195 -17.24 10.14 -3.70
N TYR A 196 -16.78 9.31 -2.77
CA TYR A 196 -15.64 8.42 -2.92
C TYR A 196 -15.91 7.10 -2.20
N TRP A 197 -15.46 6.00 -2.80
CA TRP A 197 -15.54 4.66 -2.20
C TRP A 197 -14.22 3.92 -2.43
N HIS A 198 -13.87 3.10 -1.45
CA HIS A 198 -12.74 2.18 -1.50
C HIS A 198 -13.10 0.90 -0.72
N PHE A 199 -12.52 -0.25 -1.10
CA PHE A 199 -12.82 -1.52 -0.43
C PHE A 199 -12.28 -1.58 1.00
N ASP A 200 -11.17 -0.86 1.25
CA ASP A 200 -10.65 -0.60 2.60
C ASP A 200 -11.23 0.72 3.14
N THR A 201 -11.99 0.61 4.23
CA THR A 201 -12.63 1.74 4.91
C THR A 201 -11.61 2.69 5.53
N ASN A 202 -10.44 2.22 5.97
CA ASN A 202 -9.42 3.10 6.54
C ASN A 202 -8.85 4.03 5.46
N TYR A 203 -8.80 3.58 4.20
CA TYR A 203 -8.46 4.43 3.06
C TYR A 203 -9.53 5.47 2.74
N ILE A 204 -10.82 5.16 2.95
CA ILE A 204 -11.90 6.16 2.86
C ILE A 204 -11.69 7.26 3.90
N ALA A 205 -11.32 6.91 5.13
CA ALA A 205 -11.02 7.88 6.17
C ALA A 205 -9.79 8.73 5.84
N TYR A 206 -8.70 8.13 5.34
CA TYR A 206 -7.56 8.90 4.83
C TYR A 206 -7.96 9.88 3.72
N TYR A 207 -8.82 9.44 2.79
CA TYR A 207 -9.29 10.29 1.70
C TYR A 207 -10.16 11.46 2.17
N ALA A 208 -11.03 11.24 3.16
CA ALA A 208 -11.95 12.24 3.68
C ALA A 208 -11.33 13.19 4.73
N ASP A 209 -10.02 13.12 4.96
CA ASP A 209 -9.34 13.92 5.98
C ASP A 209 -9.41 15.43 5.67
N VAL A 210 -9.86 16.22 6.65
CA VAL A 210 -9.94 17.69 6.61
C VAL A 210 -9.07 18.36 7.69
N TRP A 211 -8.16 17.60 8.29
CA TRP A 211 -7.29 18.06 9.36
C TRP A 211 -6.31 19.16 8.93
N THR A 212 -5.90 19.99 9.89
CA THR A 212 -4.89 21.02 9.68
C THR A 212 -3.65 20.80 10.53
N THR A 213 -2.50 21.17 9.97
CA THR A 213 -1.19 21.10 10.65
C THR A 213 -0.62 22.46 11.03
N ILE A 214 -1.29 23.56 10.68
CA ILE A 214 -0.87 24.94 10.98
C ILE A 214 -2.11 25.73 11.49
N PRO A 215 -1.96 26.65 12.47
CA PRO A 215 -3.08 27.45 12.96
C PRO A 215 -3.76 28.30 11.88
N TRP A 216 -5.07 28.52 11.99
CA TRP A 216 -5.81 29.29 10.97
C TRP A 216 -5.26 30.70 10.79
N GLU A 217 -4.79 31.36 11.86
CA GLU A 217 -4.29 32.73 11.76
C GLU A 217 -2.99 32.84 10.95
N VAL A 218 -2.18 31.78 10.97
CA VAL A 218 -0.95 31.70 10.16
C VAL A 218 -1.33 31.42 8.71
N TYR A 219 -2.28 30.52 8.45
CA TYR A 219 -2.83 30.31 7.10
C TYR A 219 -3.39 31.61 6.50
N ALA A 220 -4.21 32.35 7.26
CA ALA A 220 -4.78 33.62 6.83
C ALA A 220 -3.72 34.67 6.51
N ALA A 221 -2.67 34.75 7.33
CA ALA A 221 -1.57 35.66 7.09
C ALA A 221 -0.76 35.27 5.85
N MET A 222 -0.52 33.99 5.62
CA MET A 222 0.12 33.49 4.41
C MET A 222 -0.70 33.82 3.16
N GLU A 223 -2.01 33.55 3.19
CA GLU A 223 -2.95 33.88 2.12
C GLU A 223 -2.90 35.37 1.77
N LYS A 224 -2.95 36.24 2.79
CA LYS A 224 -2.84 37.69 2.59
C LYS A 224 -1.50 38.10 1.94
N VAL A 225 -0.40 37.47 2.33
CA VAL A 225 0.93 37.73 1.74
C VAL A 225 0.95 37.37 0.26
N VAL A 226 0.30 36.26 -0.13
CA VAL A 226 0.23 35.83 -1.53
C VAL A 226 -0.72 36.69 -2.36
N ILE A 227 -1.90 37.01 -1.83
CA ILE A 227 -2.87 37.92 -2.48
C ILE A 227 -2.26 39.31 -2.70
N ASP A 228 -1.46 39.80 -1.76
CA ASP A 228 -0.72 41.07 -1.90
C ASP A 228 0.44 41.01 -2.94
N GLY A 229 0.68 39.85 -3.56
CA GLY A 229 1.76 39.66 -4.52
C GLY A 229 3.17 39.70 -3.92
N LYS A 230 3.30 39.52 -2.60
CA LYS A 230 4.60 39.61 -1.89
C LYS A 230 5.38 38.30 -1.92
N ALA A 231 4.70 37.17 -2.09
CA ALA A 231 5.27 35.84 -2.26
C ALA A 231 4.27 34.93 -3.00
N ALA A 232 4.67 33.70 -3.34
CA ALA A 232 3.78 32.69 -3.90
C ALA A 232 3.84 31.37 -3.11
N PHE A 233 2.76 30.59 -3.15
CA PHE A 233 2.69 29.29 -2.48
C PHE A 233 3.51 28.22 -3.17
N SER A 234 3.40 28.12 -4.50
CA SER A 234 4.11 27.13 -5.30
C SER A 234 5.39 27.67 -5.95
N ARG A 235 6.29 26.75 -6.29
CA ARG A 235 7.56 27.09 -6.92
C ARG A 235 7.36 27.63 -8.34
N SER A 236 6.44 27.05 -9.12
CA SER A 236 6.17 27.54 -10.48
C SER A 236 5.61 28.96 -10.47
N GLN A 237 4.67 29.27 -9.57
CA GLN A 237 4.09 30.59 -9.48
C GLN A 237 5.09 31.63 -8.96
N ALA A 238 5.95 31.25 -7.99
CA ALA A 238 7.05 32.09 -7.52
C ALA A 238 8.00 32.48 -8.68
N ASN A 239 8.40 31.50 -9.50
CA ASN A 239 9.24 31.73 -10.66
C ASN A 239 8.54 32.61 -11.72
N ALA A 240 7.27 32.33 -12.03
CA ALA A 240 6.51 33.04 -13.04
C ALA A 240 6.29 34.52 -12.69
N LYS A 241 6.05 34.82 -11.41
CA LYS A 241 5.86 36.19 -10.90
C LYS A 241 7.17 36.87 -10.48
N ASN A 242 8.30 36.15 -10.49
CA ASN A 242 9.60 36.60 -9.98
C ASN A 242 9.51 37.16 -8.54
N ILE A 243 8.83 36.42 -7.67
CA ILE A 243 8.66 36.73 -6.24
C ILE A 243 9.11 35.53 -5.38
N PRO A 244 9.36 35.73 -4.06
CA PRO A 244 9.76 34.63 -3.19
C PRO A 244 8.78 33.45 -3.16
N TRP A 245 9.33 32.23 -3.10
CA TRP A 245 8.55 31.03 -2.80
C TRP A 245 8.37 30.92 -1.28
N LEU A 246 7.20 31.35 -0.79
CA LEU A 246 6.91 31.62 0.62
C LEU A 246 7.32 30.45 1.52
N SER A 247 8.30 30.63 2.40
CA SER A 247 8.77 29.60 3.33
C SER A 247 8.74 30.06 4.77
N LEU A 248 7.97 29.36 5.62
CA LEU A 248 7.76 29.77 7.02
C LEU A 248 9.03 29.71 7.88
N ILE A 249 10.10 29.06 7.42
CA ILE A 249 11.38 28.98 8.15
C ILE A 249 12.38 30.07 7.76
N ILE A 250 12.12 30.82 6.69
CA ILE A 250 12.97 31.92 6.24
C ILE A 250 12.54 33.19 6.98
N ALA A 251 13.49 33.88 7.60
CA ALA A 251 13.19 35.01 8.48
C ALA A 251 12.50 36.17 7.75
N ASP A 252 12.92 36.47 6.51
CA ASP A 252 12.32 37.56 5.72
C ASP A 252 10.88 37.23 5.33
N ASP A 253 10.62 35.99 4.90
CA ASP A 253 9.27 35.49 4.61
C ASP A 253 8.38 35.46 5.87
N ALA A 254 8.93 35.02 7.00
CA ALA A 254 8.24 35.05 8.29
C ALA A 254 7.88 36.49 8.72
N ASN A 255 8.69 37.49 8.37
CA ASN A 255 8.36 38.90 8.59
C ASN A 255 7.21 39.39 7.70
N LEU A 256 7.05 38.86 6.48
CA LEU A 256 5.86 39.12 5.66
C LEU A 256 4.59 38.61 6.36
N VAL A 257 4.64 37.38 6.88
CA VAL A 257 3.54 36.77 7.66
C VAL A 257 3.25 37.59 8.91
N LYS A 258 4.28 37.98 9.67
CA LYS A 258 4.15 38.87 10.84
C LYS A 258 3.50 40.20 10.48
N GLY A 259 3.85 40.78 9.33
CA GLY A 259 3.26 42.02 8.83
C GLY A 259 1.75 41.89 8.62
N ALA A 260 1.31 40.81 7.98
CA ALA A 260 -0.12 40.51 7.80
C ALA A 260 -0.83 40.29 9.15
N LEU A 261 -0.26 39.51 10.07
CA LEU A 261 -0.81 39.32 11.43
C LEU A 261 -0.94 40.65 12.20
N THR A 262 0.06 41.53 12.06
CA THR A 262 0.06 42.85 12.71
C THR A 262 -1.04 43.74 12.15
N GLN A 263 -1.27 43.69 10.83
CA GLN A 263 -2.37 44.38 10.17
C GLN A 263 -3.73 43.84 10.63
N PHE A 264 -3.90 42.52 10.73
CA PHE A 264 -5.15 41.92 11.19
C PHE A 264 -5.48 42.37 12.61
N ARG A 265 -4.49 42.32 13.50
CA ARG A 265 -4.63 42.79 14.88
C ARG A 265 -4.97 44.28 14.97
N SER A 266 -4.25 45.14 14.25
CA SER A 266 -4.46 46.60 14.35
C SER A 266 -5.82 47.05 13.79
N SER A 267 -6.39 46.28 12.87
CA SER A 267 -7.70 46.54 12.26
C SER A 267 -8.83 45.69 12.84
N ASN A 268 -8.56 44.85 13.85
CA ASN A 268 -9.49 43.84 14.38
C ASN A 268 -10.13 42.98 13.27
N LEU A 269 -9.34 42.64 12.24
CA LEU A 269 -9.82 41.86 11.11
C LEU A 269 -10.03 40.40 11.53
N ILE A 270 -11.23 39.90 11.28
CA ILE A 270 -11.53 38.47 11.26
C ILE A 270 -11.68 38.09 9.77
N PRO A 271 -10.99 37.05 9.27
CA PRO A 271 -11.15 36.58 7.90
C PRO A 271 -12.62 36.26 7.59
N VAL A 272 -13.04 36.48 6.35
CA VAL A 272 -14.44 36.28 5.92
C VAL A 272 -14.95 34.88 6.27
N ALA A 273 -14.10 33.86 6.07
CA ALA A 273 -14.37 32.47 6.40
C ALA A 273 -14.73 32.21 7.89
N LEU A 274 -14.30 33.06 8.82
CA LEU A 274 -14.52 32.89 10.26
C LEU A 274 -15.40 33.99 10.85
N LYS A 275 -15.98 34.86 10.02
CA LYS A 275 -16.83 35.95 10.47
C LYS A 275 -18.06 35.39 11.19
N GLY A 276 -18.24 35.77 12.46
CA GLY A 276 -19.30 35.25 13.33
C GLY A 276 -19.03 33.87 13.94
N MET A 277 -17.88 33.25 13.65
CA MET A 277 -17.45 31.95 14.20
C MET A 277 -16.35 32.08 15.25
N THR A 278 -15.61 33.20 15.23
CA THR A 278 -14.68 33.60 16.29
C THR A 278 -14.97 35.01 16.79
N SER A 279 -14.50 35.31 18.00
CA SER A 279 -14.55 36.66 18.57
C SER A 279 -13.30 37.45 18.21
N ILE A 280 -13.40 38.78 18.25
CA ILE A 280 -12.23 39.66 18.03
C ILE A 280 -11.15 39.40 19.09
N ASP A 281 -11.54 39.12 20.34
CA ASP A 281 -10.59 38.86 21.43
C ASP A 281 -9.83 37.55 21.20
N ASP A 282 -10.51 36.46 20.78
CA ASP A 282 -9.87 35.19 20.43
C ASP A 282 -8.93 35.34 19.23
N ALA A 283 -9.39 36.02 18.17
CA ALA A 283 -8.57 36.31 16.99
C ALA A 283 -7.32 37.13 17.36
N ASN A 284 -7.46 38.19 18.17
CA ASN A 284 -6.34 39.01 18.59
C ASN A 284 -5.37 38.26 19.52
N ALA A 285 -5.85 37.37 20.38
CA ALA A 285 -4.99 36.50 21.19
C ALA A 285 -4.12 35.59 20.30
N ARG A 286 -4.72 34.98 19.27
CA ARG A 286 -4.03 34.18 18.25
C ARG A 286 -3.00 34.97 17.46
N TYR A 287 -3.36 36.16 16.97
CA TYR A 287 -2.42 37.04 16.27
C TYR A 287 -1.24 37.42 17.15
N ASN A 288 -1.48 37.81 18.41
CA ASN A 288 -0.41 38.15 19.35
C ASN A 288 0.51 36.96 19.64
N ALA A 289 -0.03 35.75 19.83
CA ALA A 289 0.77 34.54 20.04
C ALA A 289 1.65 34.23 18.84
N SER A 290 1.11 34.33 17.63
CA SER A 290 1.86 34.09 16.38
C SER A 290 2.93 35.16 16.13
N ILE A 291 2.64 36.44 16.39
CA ILE A 291 3.62 37.53 16.33
C ILE A 291 4.75 37.29 17.34
N GLY A 292 4.40 36.97 18.59
CA GLY A 292 5.38 36.69 19.65
C GLY A 292 6.26 35.48 19.34
N TRP A 293 5.68 34.45 18.71
CA TRP A 293 6.45 33.31 18.20
C TRP A 293 7.47 33.72 17.15
N ILE A 294 7.06 34.49 16.14
CA ILE A 294 7.97 34.96 15.08
C ILE A 294 9.08 35.84 15.67
N ASP A 295 8.75 36.71 16.62
CA ASP A 295 9.73 37.56 17.32
C ASP A 295 10.75 36.74 18.13
N GLY A 296 10.29 35.68 18.81
CA GLY A 296 11.15 34.84 19.63
C GLY A 296 11.96 33.78 18.86
N LYS A 297 11.38 33.19 17.80
CA LYS A 297 11.95 32.06 17.06
C LYS A 297 12.50 32.43 15.68
N ARG A 298 12.18 33.64 15.19
CA ARG A 298 12.57 34.16 13.87
C ARG A 298 12.04 33.36 12.68
N HIS A 299 10.95 32.62 12.89
CA HIS A 299 10.24 31.88 11.85
C HIS A 299 8.74 31.79 12.18
N ALA A 300 7.92 31.51 11.18
CA ALA A 300 6.47 31.36 11.30
C ALA A 300 6.00 29.90 11.36
N MET A 301 6.92 28.92 11.36
CA MET A 301 6.57 27.50 11.52
C MET A 301 6.01 27.22 12.93
N ILE A 302 4.69 27.10 13.04
CA ILE A 302 3.92 26.77 14.25
C ILE A 302 3.04 25.56 13.90
N SER A 303 3.12 24.48 14.67
CA SER A 303 2.35 23.26 14.39
C SER A 303 1.93 22.54 15.69
N ASN A 304 1.53 21.27 15.60
CA ASN A 304 0.85 20.49 16.65
C ASN A 304 1.57 19.18 17.01
N GLY A 305 2.74 18.90 16.43
CA GLY A 305 3.46 17.65 16.63
C GLY A 305 4.36 17.61 17.89
N PRO A 306 5.05 16.47 18.11
CA PRO A 306 5.83 16.20 19.31
C PRO A 306 7.07 17.05 19.48
N PHE A 307 7.54 17.67 18.39
CA PHE A 307 8.65 18.60 18.39
C PHE A 307 8.21 19.92 17.77
N TYR A 308 8.86 21.00 18.14
CA TYR A 308 8.71 22.29 17.48
C TYR A 308 10.06 22.72 16.91
N LEU A 309 10.03 23.56 15.87
CA LEU A 309 11.25 24.15 15.33
C LEU A 309 11.79 25.18 16.32
N GLU A 310 12.98 24.94 16.87
CA GLU A 310 13.63 25.85 17.81
C GLU A 310 14.46 26.90 17.07
N SER A 311 15.19 26.48 16.04
CA SER A 311 16.03 27.37 15.25
C SER A 311 16.37 26.77 13.89
N TYR A 312 16.45 27.64 12.89
CA TYR A 312 16.99 27.36 11.56
C TYR A 312 18.19 28.27 11.30
N ASN A 313 19.36 27.68 11.08
CA ASN A 313 20.58 28.42 10.75
C ASN A 313 21.21 27.87 9.46
N PRO A 314 20.94 28.48 8.29
CA PRO A 314 21.47 28.01 7.02
C PRO A 314 22.99 28.19 6.90
N GLU A 315 23.56 29.25 7.50
CA GLU A 315 25.01 29.50 7.49
C GLU A 315 25.79 28.40 8.22
N ALA A 316 25.30 28.03 9.42
CA ALA A 316 25.83 26.92 10.20
C ALA A 316 25.33 25.54 9.75
N ARG A 317 24.50 25.49 8.69
CA ARG A 317 23.86 24.27 8.16
C ARG A 317 23.20 23.41 9.24
N THR A 318 22.53 24.06 10.19
CA THR A 318 21.95 23.40 11.36
C THR A 318 20.48 23.74 11.51
N ILE A 319 19.66 22.71 11.74
CA ILE A 319 18.28 22.82 12.21
C ILE A 319 18.22 22.18 13.59
N VAL A 320 17.54 22.85 14.52
CA VAL A 320 17.26 22.32 15.85
C VAL A 320 15.76 22.23 16.02
N ILE A 321 15.28 21.02 16.31
CA ILE A 321 13.92 20.79 16.80
C ILE A 321 14.00 20.41 18.27
N LYS A 322 13.06 20.87 19.08
CA LYS A 322 12.99 20.56 20.51
C LYS A 322 11.65 19.93 20.83
N ALA A 323 11.65 19.00 21.78
CA ALA A 323 10.44 18.32 22.18
C ALA A 323 9.43 19.32 22.77
N PHE A 324 8.19 19.24 22.31
CA PHE A 324 7.08 20.01 22.83
C PHE A 324 6.50 19.25 24.03
N ARG A 325 6.77 19.75 25.24
CA ARG A 325 6.38 19.12 26.52
C ARG A 325 5.21 19.86 27.16
N ASP A 326 4.15 20.09 26.39
CA ASP A 326 2.90 20.66 26.90
C ASP A 326 1.94 19.55 27.35
N ALA A 327 1.24 19.76 28.46
CA ALA A 327 0.34 18.76 29.05
C ALA A 327 -0.90 18.45 28.19
N THR A 328 -1.24 19.30 27.23
CA THR A 328 -2.34 19.06 26.29
C THR A 328 -1.94 18.19 25.09
N TYR A 329 -0.64 17.94 24.88
CA TYR A 329 -0.19 17.07 23.81
C TYR A 329 -0.60 15.61 24.11
N PRO A 330 -1.29 14.91 23.18
CA PRO A 330 -2.03 13.70 23.52
C PRO A 330 -1.18 12.43 23.62
N PHE A 331 0.12 12.49 23.28
CA PHE A 331 0.98 11.31 23.24
C PHE A 331 2.13 11.42 24.23
N GLU A 332 2.25 10.42 25.09
CA GLU A 332 3.38 10.31 26.00
C GLU A 332 4.68 9.92 25.26
N GLN A 333 5.81 10.09 25.94
CA GLN A 333 7.08 9.63 25.41
C GLN A 333 7.06 8.11 25.26
N GLY A 334 7.41 7.61 24.06
CA GLY A 334 7.38 6.18 23.75
C GLY A 334 6.03 5.67 23.27
N HIS A 335 5.03 6.54 23.04
CA HIS A 335 3.74 6.13 22.47
C HIS A 335 3.88 5.27 21.20
N TRP A 336 4.91 5.53 20.38
CA TRP A 336 5.18 4.81 19.13
C TRP A 336 6.20 3.66 19.27
N ASP A 337 6.55 3.24 20.51
CA ASP A 337 7.50 2.13 20.75
C ASP A 337 7.01 0.80 20.18
N MET A 338 5.70 0.64 19.94
CA MET A 338 5.15 -0.52 19.24
C MET A 338 5.74 -0.72 17.84
N PHE A 339 6.27 0.34 17.22
CA PHE A 339 6.94 0.29 15.92
C PHE A 339 8.47 0.17 16.03
N LYS A 340 9.03 -0.10 17.21
CA LYS A 340 10.48 -0.31 17.36
C LYS A 340 10.94 -1.62 16.71
N GLN A 341 10.11 -2.65 16.78
CA GLN A 341 10.40 -3.98 16.23
C GLN A 341 9.22 -4.46 15.39
N PRO A 342 9.40 -4.76 14.10
CA PRO A 342 8.33 -5.32 13.29
C PRO A 342 8.04 -6.76 13.72
N MET A 343 6.75 -7.08 13.87
CA MET A 343 6.29 -8.42 14.25
C MET A 343 6.23 -9.35 13.02
N LEU A 344 7.42 -9.75 12.55
CA LEU A 344 7.60 -10.53 11.32
C LEU A 344 7.28 -12.01 11.51
N ALA A 345 6.61 -12.61 10.52
CA ALA A 345 6.52 -14.06 10.46
C ALA A 345 7.89 -14.66 10.11
N LYS A 346 8.20 -15.81 10.71
CA LYS A 346 9.42 -16.59 10.45
C LYS A 346 9.06 -18.05 10.29
N ILE A 347 9.55 -18.66 9.22
CA ILE A 347 9.48 -20.10 9.00
C ILE A 347 10.60 -20.73 9.83
N ALA A 348 10.23 -21.44 10.88
CA ALA A 348 11.17 -22.14 11.75
C ALA A 348 11.63 -23.46 11.15
N SER A 349 10.74 -24.18 10.47
CA SER A 349 11.04 -25.42 9.76
C SER A 349 9.99 -25.73 8.70
N VAL A 350 10.40 -26.43 7.65
CA VAL A 350 9.53 -27.11 6.69
C VAL A 350 10.08 -28.51 6.50
N ASP A 351 9.23 -29.51 6.72
CA ASP A 351 9.50 -30.92 6.47
C ASP A 351 8.77 -31.31 5.18
N ALA A 352 9.51 -31.20 4.08
CA ALA A 352 9.06 -31.58 2.75
C ALA A 352 9.86 -32.81 2.28
N PRO A 353 9.20 -33.84 1.72
CA PRO A 353 9.90 -35.02 1.24
C PRO A 353 10.77 -34.67 0.03
N LEU A 354 11.93 -35.34 -0.07
CA LEU A 354 12.83 -35.21 -1.22
C LEU A 354 12.16 -35.71 -2.52
N THR A 355 11.27 -36.69 -2.41
CA THR A 355 10.57 -37.31 -3.54
C THR A 355 9.07 -37.35 -3.30
N ILE A 356 8.27 -36.99 -4.30
CA ILE A 356 6.81 -37.17 -4.30
C ILE A 356 6.44 -38.15 -5.42
N GLU A 357 5.72 -39.22 -5.08
CA GLU A 357 5.14 -40.11 -6.08
C GLU A 357 3.90 -39.44 -6.70
N ARG A 358 3.98 -39.14 -8.00
CA ARG A 358 2.92 -38.45 -8.74
C ARG A 358 1.65 -39.29 -8.73
N GLY A 359 0.51 -38.68 -8.37
CA GLY A 359 -0.77 -39.37 -8.26
C GLY A 359 -1.09 -39.92 -6.87
N LYS A 360 -0.16 -39.84 -5.91
CA LYS A 360 -0.40 -40.18 -4.51
C LYS A 360 -0.47 -38.92 -3.66
N SER A 361 -1.28 -38.97 -2.60
CA SER A 361 -1.37 -37.88 -1.64
C SER A 361 -0.11 -37.80 -0.77
N VAL A 362 0.24 -36.58 -0.37
CA VAL A 362 1.42 -36.31 0.46
C VAL A 362 1.19 -35.07 1.32
N ASP A 363 1.66 -35.13 2.56
CA ASP A 363 1.59 -34.03 3.50
C ASP A 363 2.98 -33.42 3.68
N ILE A 364 3.05 -32.09 3.56
CA ILE A 364 4.22 -31.29 3.88
C ILE A 364 3.91 -30.53 5.14
N THR A 365 4.72 -30.68 6.18
CA THR A 365 4.46 -30.04 7.49
C THR A 365 5.51 -28.98 7.79
N GLY A 366 5.22 -28.10 8.73
CA GLY A 366 6.19 -27.11 9.17
C GLY A 366 5.79 -26.37 10.42
N ARG A 367 6.64 -25.41 10.81
CA ARG A 367 6.39 -24.52 11.94
C ARG A 367 6.74 -23.09 11.57
N VAL A 368 5.87 -22.16 11.94
CA VAL A 368 6.10 -20.72 11.91
C VAL A 368 6.10 -20.12 13.31
N ARG A 369 6.65 -18.92 13.45
CA ARG A 369 6.59 -18.08 14.66
C ARG A 369 6.63 -16.61 14.27
N ILE A 370 6.24 -15.71 15.19
CA ILE A 370 6.44 -14.28 15.03
C ILE A 370 7.70 -13.84 15.77
N GLU A 371 8.63 -13.15 15.10
CA GLU A 371 9.79 -12.51 15.73
C GLU A 371 9.38 -11.13 16.27
N GLY A 372 9.53 -10.92 17.58
CA GLY A 372 9.23 -9.67 18.27
C GLY A 372 9.54 -9.79 19.77
N GLU A 373 9.93 -8.67 20.41
CA GLU A 373 10.23 -8.63 21.84
C GLU A 373 8.96 -8.99 22.65
N GLY A 374 9.03 -10.02 23.49
CA GLY A 374 7.88 -10.50 24.29
C GLY A 374 6.94 -11.50 23.60
N SER A 375 7.24 -11.94 22.36
CA SER A 375 6.47 -12.98 21.65
C SER A 375 6.60 -14.35 22.35
N THR A 376 5.80 -14.57 23.38
CA THR A 376 5.49 -15.91 23.87
C THR A 376 4.51 -16.53 22.86
N SER A 377 5.04 -17.47 22.09
CA SER A 377 4.65 -17.84 20.72
C SER A 377 3.31 -18.58 20.55
N VAL A 378 2.29 -18.32 21.37
CA VAL A 378 1.09 -19.19 21.41
C VAL A 378 -0.17 -18.53 20.85
N ASP A 379 -0.28 -17.20 20.87
CA ASP A 379 -1.51 -16.50 20.43
C ASP A 379 -1.33 -15.57 19.22
N LEU A 380 -0.09 -15.44 18.73
CA LEU A 380 0.27 -14.59 17.57
C LEU A 380 0.38 -15.37 16.25
N SER A 381 0.38 -16.71 16.28
CA SER A 381 0.43 -17.54 15.06
C SER A 381 -0.82 -17.37 14.18
N ARG A 382 -1.97 -16.97 14.75
CA ARG A 382 -3.21 -16.70 13.98
C ARG A 382 -3.07 -15.52 13.02
N ASP A 383 -2.15 -14.61 13.32
CA ASP A 383 -1.83 -13.44 12.52
C ASP A 383 -0.87 -13.79 11.37
N VAL A 384 -0.46 -15.06 11.24
CA VAL A 384 0.37 -15.52 10.12
C VAL A 384 -0.49 -16.16 9.04
N ASP A 385 -0.25 -15.76 7.80
CA ASP A 385 -0.75 -16.37 6.58
C ASP A 385 0.38 -17.11 5.87
N ILE A 386 0.12 -18.35 5.47
CA ILE A 386 1.08 -19.18 4.75
C ILE A 386 0.58 -19.39 3.33
N TYR A 387 1.39 -18.99 2.36
CA TYR A 387 1.17 -19.23 0.95
C TYR A 387 2.20 -20.23 0.44
N TYR A 388 1.79 -21.20 -0.36
CA TYR A 388 2.72 -22.15 -0.96
C TYR A 388 2.53 -22.23 -2.46
N PHE A 389 3.62 -22.51 -3.17
CA PHE A 389 3.69 -22.62 -4.61
C PHE A 389 4.60 -23.79 -4.97
N LEU A 390 4.11 -24.74 -5.75
CA LEU A 390 4.96 -25.74 -6.40
C LEU A 390 5.09 -25.39 -7.88
N LYS A 391 6.34 -25.32 -8.33
CA LYS A 391 6.69 -25.05 -9.71
C LYS A 391 7.22 -26.30 -10.40
N ASP A 392 6.86 -26.44 -11.66
CA ASP A 392 7.38 -27.47 -12.53
C ASP A 392 8.85 -27.20 -12.94
N VAL A 393 9.43 -28.12 -13.74
CA VAL A 393 10.82 -28.00 -14.23
C VAL A 393 11.07 -26.75 -15.08
N ASN A 394 10.01 -26.16 -15.64
CA ASN A 394 10.07 -24.95 -16.48
C ASN A 394 9.85 -23.67 -15.68
N GLY A 395 9.59 -23.78 -14.36
CA GLY A 395 9.33 -22.65 -13.48
C GLY A 395 7.87 -22.18 -13.47
N ASN A 396 6.94 -22.90 -14.11
CA ASN A 396 5.51 -22.59 -14.07
C ASN A 396 4.92 -23.04 -12.74
N VAL A 397 4.08 -22.22 -12.11
CA VAL A 397 3.35 -22.60 -10.90
C VAL A 397 2.23 -23.57 -11.30
N VAL A 398 2.35 -24.84 -10.88
CA VAL A 398 1.38 -25.91 -11.16
C VAL A 398 0.46 -26.21 -9.99
N ILE A 399 0.88 -25.85 -8.77
CA ILE A 399 0.08 -25.95 -7.55
C ILE A 399 0.34 -24.69 -6.73
N ASN A 400 -0.70 -24.11 -6.16
CA ASN A 400 -0.58 -23.06 -5.15
C ASN A 400 -1.74 -23.15 -4.15
N GLY A 401 -1.56 -22.55 -2.98
CA GLY A 401 -2.60 -22.45 -1.98
C GLY A 401 -2.25 -21.55 -0.82
N HIS A 402 -3.23 -21.39 0.06
CA HIS A 402 -3.17 -20.55 1.26
C HIS A 402 -3.71 -21.34 2.45
N ILE A 403 -3.00 -21.29 3.58
CA ILE A 403 -3.39 -21.92 4.83
C ILE A 403 -3.09 -21.01 6.02
N LYS A 404 -3.82 -21.22 7.12
CA LYS A 404 -3.51 -20.67 8.44
C LYS A 404 -2.82 -21.75 9.30
N PRO A 405 -1.75 -21.42 10.04
CA PRO A 405 -1.17 -22.34 11.00
C PRO A 405 -2.10 -22.53 12.21
N ALA A 406 -1.91 -23.63 12.94
CA ALA A 406 -2.46 -23.82 14.27
C ALA A 406 -1.91 -22.77 15.26
N ARG A 407 -2.55 -22.62 16.42
CA ARG A 407 -2.14 -21.65 17.45
C ARG A 407 -0.67 -21.77 17.87
N ASP A 408 -0.17 -22.99 17.96
CA ASP A 408 1.24 -23.25 18.29
C ASP A 408 2.21 -23.16 17.09
N GLY A 409 1.74 -22.61 15.97
CA GLY A 409 2.53 -22.30 14.78
C GLY A 409 2.76 -23.48 13.85
N ARG A 410 2.23 -24.68 14.14
CA ARG A 410 2.30 -25.81 13.20
C ARG A 410 1.39 -25.59 12.00
N PHE A 411 1.85 -25.97 10.81
CA PHE A 411 1.04 -25.95 9.61
C PHE A 411 1.23 -27.23 8.80
N GLU A 412 0.25 -27.54 7.96
CA GLU A 412 0.22 -28.70 7.09
C GLU A 412 -0.31 -28.29 5.71
N ILE A 413 0.46 -28.62 4.67
CA ILE A 413 0.09 -28.51 3.27
C ILE A 413 -0.20 -29.92 2.79
N ARG A 414 -1.47 -30.23 2.62
CA ARG A 414 -1.94 -31.52 2.13
C ARG A 414 -2.15 -31.45 0.62
N LEU A 415 -1.38 -32.24 -0.12
CA LEU A 415 -1.48 -32.37 -1.56
C LEU A 415 -2.15 -33.70 -1.88
N GLU A 416 -3.29 -33.69 -2.55
CA GLU A 416 -3.96 -34.92 -2.96
C GLU A 416 -3.31 -35.49 -4.24
N GLY A 417 -3.62 -36.75 -4.58
CA GLY A 417 -3.09 -37.40 -5.79
C GLY A 417 -3.30 -36.61 -7.09
N ASN A 418 -4.43 -35.91 -7.21
CA ASN A 418 -4.70 -35.03 -8.34
C ASN A 418 -3.80 -33.80 -8.39
N ASP A 419 -3.31 -33.33 -7.24
CA ASP A 419 -2.36 -32.22 -7.17
C ASP A 419 -0.96 -32.71 -7.49
N THR A 420 -0.50 -33.78 -6.86
CA THR A 420 0.84 -34.33 -7.11
C THR A 420 1.01 -34.87 -8.53
N GLY A 421 -0.09 -35.27 -9.19
CA GLY A 421 -0.10 -35.61 -10.62
C GLY A 421 0.32 -34.47 -11.55
N LYS A 422 0.09 -33.20 -11.15
CA LYS A 422 0.46 -31.99 -11.91
C LYS A 422 1.96 -31.68 -11.86
N LEU A 423 2.71 -32.32 -10.95
CA LEU A 423 4.16 -32.15 -10.86
C LEU A 423 4.84 -32.77 -12.08
N SER A 424 5.95 -32.16 -12.50
CA SER A 424 6.83 -32.76 -13.49
C SER A 424 7.53 -33.98 -12.90
N LYS A 425 7.81 -34.97 -13.75
CA LYS A 425 8.79 -36.01 -13.44
C LYS A 425 10.17 -35.37 -13.34
N GLY A 426 10.94 -35.67 -12.30
CA GLY A 426 12.20 -35.00 -12.00
C GLY A 426 12.01 -33.75 -11.12
N THR A 427 12.84 -32.74 -11.31
CA THR A 427 12.94 -31.60 -10.38
C THR A 427 11.73 -30.66 -10.47
N ASN A 428 11.16 -30.36 -9.32
CA ASN A 428 10.15 -29.34 -9.07
C ASN A 428 10.65 -28.43 -7.92
N GLU A 429 10.12 -27.22 -7.79
CA GLU A 429 10.48 -26.29 -6.71
C GLU A 429 9.26 -26.05 -5.81
N LEU A 430 9.39 -26.30 -4.50
CA LEU A 430 8.44 -25.85 -3.49
C LEU A 430 8.92 -24.52 -2.93
N LYS A 431 8.04 -23.52 -2.94
CA LYS A 431 8.17 -22.28 -2.16
C LYS A 431 7.08 -22.17 -1.13
N VAL A 432 7.44 -21.81 0.08
CA VAL A 432 6.52 -21.47 1.18
C VAL A 432 6.84 -20.06 1.64
N PHE A 433 5.82 -19.22 1.68
CA PHE A 433 5.86 -17.84 2.16
C PHE A 433 5.07 -17.79 3.46
N ALA A 434 5.65 -17.23 4.51
CA ALA A 434 4.91 -16.89 5.73
C ALA A 434 4.89 -15.37 5.89
N VAL A 435 3.70 -14.79 6.03
CA VAL A 435 3.49 -13.34 6.17
C VAL A 435 2.71 -13.09 7.46
N SER A 436 3.10 -12.08 8.23
CA SER A 436 2.35 -11.63 9.40
C SER A 436 1.42 -10.49 9.00
N SER A 437 0.15 -10.52 9.40
CA SER A 437 -0.78 -9.39 9.22
C SER A 437 -0.36 -8.14 10.00
N LEU A 438 0.57 -8.28 10.96
CA LEU A 438 1.15 -7.18 11.74
C LEU A 438 2.37 -6.54 11.07
N ALA A 439 2.98 -7.22 10.10
CA ALA A 439 4.12 -6.74 9.32
C ALA A 439 4.23 -7.50 7.99
N LEU A 440 3.88 -6.83 6.89
CA LEU A 440 3.71 -7.42 5.55
C LEU A 440 5.04 -7.60 4.80
N LYS A 441 5.99 -8.29 5.42
CA LYS A 441 7.21 -8.75 4.77
C LYS A 441 7.33 -10.27 4.93
N PRO A 442 7.27 -11.04 3.84
CA PRO A 442 7.31 -12.50 3.91
C PRO A 442 8.69 -13.00 4.35
N ASP A 443 8.67 -14.09 5.13
CA ASP A 443 9.79 -15.03 5.18
C ASP A 443 9.55 -16.13 4.15
N ILE A 444 10.61 -16.54 3.46
CA ILE A 444 10.52 -17.42 2.30
C ILE A 444 11.39 -18.64 2.54
N TYR A 445 10.78 -19.82 2.44
CA TYR A 445 11.45 -21.10 2.34
C TYR A 445 11.33 -21.61 0.91
N ALA A 446 12.43 -22.15 0.37
CA ALA A 446 12.43 -22.79 -0.94
C ALA A 446 13.26 -24.08 -0.91
N THR A 447 12.76 -25.13 -1.55
CA THR A 447 13.47 -26.41 -1.70
C THR A 447 13.09 -27.09 -3.01
N SER A 448 13.92 -28.03 -3.46
CA SER A 448 13.63 -28.87 -4.62
C SER A 448 12.97 -30.17 -4.20
N ILE A 449 11.97 -30.61 -4.96
CA ILE A 449 11.28 -31.89 -4.79
C ILE A 449 11.35 -32.68 -6.10
N ILE A 450 11.66 -33.97 -6.02
CA ILE A 450 11.73 -34.84 -7.18
C ILE A 450 10.39 -35.57 -7.37
N GLY A 451 9.66 -35.25 -8.43
CA GLY A 451 8.47 -35.99 -8.85
C GLY A 451 8.89 -37.33 -9.46
N ILE A 452 8.41 -38.44 -8.91
CA ILE A 452 8.69 -39.80 -9.39
C ILE A 452 7.41 -40.53 -9.74
N GLY A 453 7.53 -41.61 -10.51
CA GLY A 453 6.39 -42.41 -10.98
C GLY A 453 5.68 -41.83 -12.21
N GLU A 454 4.89 -42.68 -12.85
CA GLU A 454 3.97 -42.29 -13.92
C GLU A 454 2.61 -41.98 -13.30
N PHE A 455 2.03 -40.83 -13.65
CA PHE A 455 0.69 -40.49 -13.24
C PHE A 455 -0.31 -41.35 -14.04
N THR A 456 -1.00 -42.28 -13.36
CA THR A 456 -1.97 -43.20 -13.98
C THR A 456 -3.43 -42.84 -13.70
N GLY A 457 -3.67 -41.74 -12.96
CA GLY A 457 -5.01 -41.22 -12.63
C GLY A 457 -5.59 -40.32 -13.73
N SER A 458 -6.78 -39.76 -13.47
CA SER A 458 -7.34 -38.65 -14.27
C SER A 458 -7.22 -37.32 -13.55
N ILE A 459 -6.98 -36.25 -14.31
CA ILE A 459 -7.11 -34.87 -13.90
C ILE A 459 -8.54 -34.45 -14.26
N LYS A 460 -9.32 -34.06 -13.26
CA LYS A 460 -10.67 -33.54 -13.46
C LYS A 460 -10.62 -32.07 -13.85
N LEU A 461 -11.17 -31.76 -15.02
CA LEU A 461 -11.33 -30.41 -15.53
C LEU A 461 -12.83 -30.13 -15.71
N THR A 462 -13.26 -28.89 -15.44
CA THR A 462 -14.68 -28.51 -15.52
C THR A 462 -14.86 -27.18 -16.20
N SER A 463 -15.92 -27.03 -16.99
CA SER A 463 -16.33 -25.77 -17.61
C SER A 463 -17.85 -25.71 -17.76
N THR A 464 -18.37 -24.53 -18.10
CA THR A 464 -19.80 -24.31 -18.34
C THR A 464 -19.98 -23.83 -19.77
N SER A 465 -21.08 -24.23 -20.42
CA SER A 465 -21.38 -23.77 -21.77
C SER A 465 -21.70 -22.27 -21.82
N THR A 466 -21.63 -21.68 -23.00
CA THR A 466 -21.83 -20.25 -23.30
C THR A 466 -23.08 -19.64 -22.68
N THR A 467 -24.19 -20.36 -22.61
CA THR A 467 -25.43 -19.85 -21.98
C THR A 467 -25.66 -20.35 -20.56
N GLY A 468 -24.77 -21.20 -20.03
CA GLY A 468 -24.96 -21.83 -18.72
C GLY A 468 -25.76 -23.13 -18.74
N LYS A 469 -26.32 -23.52 -19.89
CA LYS A 469 -27.24 -24.65 -20.03
C LYS A 469 -26.61 -26.00 -19.72
N TYR A 470 -25.33 -26.18 -20.04
CA TYR A 470 -24.61 -27.43 -19.79
C TYR A 470 -23.36 -27.21 -18.94
N LYS A 471 -23.09 -28.17 -18.04
CA LYS A 471 -21.79 -28.31 -17.37
C LYS A 471 -20.99 -29.42 -18.02
N VAL A 472 -19.76 -29.12 -18.41
CA VAL A 472 -18.84 -30.07 -19.04
C VAL A 472 -17.80 -30.48 -18.01
N MET A 473 -17.71 -31.79 -17.73
CA MET A 473 -16.63 -32.40 -16.97
C MET A 473 -15.75 -33.23 -17.90
N ILE A 474 -14.44 -33.13 -17.70
CA ILE A 474 -13.44 -33.91 -18.43
C ILE A 474 -12.54 -34.61 -17.42
N ASP A 475 -12.53 -35.95 -17.46
CA ASP A 475 -11.50 -36.75 -16.83
C ASP A 475 -10.35 -36.93 -17.83
N TRP A 476 -9.29 -36.16 -17.66
CA TRP A 476 -8.10 -36.19 -18.52
C TRP A 476 -7.04 -37.15 -17.96
N TYR A 477 -6.74 -38.20 -18.70
CA TYR A 477 -5.64 -39.12 -18.46
C TYR A 477 -4.46 -38.71 -19.36
N PRO A 478 -3.49 -37.93 -18.86
CA PRO A 478 -2.33 -37.52 -19.64
C PRO A 478 -1.44 -38.72 -19.98
N SER A 479 -0.75 -38.64 -21.10
CA SER A 479 0.27 -39.62 -21.52
C SER A 479 1.52 -38.88 -22.04
N ASP A 480 2.64 -39.59 -22.16
CA ASP A 480 3.91 -39.03 -22.69
C ASP A 480 3.77 -38.46 -24.11
N VAL A 481 4.77 -37.68 -24.53
CA VAL A 481 4.85 -37.15 -25.91
C VAL A 481 4.77 -38.25 -26.94
N GLY A 482 3.97 -37.99 -27.96
CA GLY A 482 3.78 -38.92 -29.06
C GLY A 482 2.88 -40.12 -28.70
N LYS A 483 2.35 -40.18 -27.46
CA LYS A 483 1.32 -41.14 -27.05
C LYS A 483 -0.04 -40.43 -26.89
N GLU A 484 -1.11 -41.20 -26.98
CA GLU A 484 -2.46 -40.69 -26.84
C GLU A 484 -2.77 -40.32 -25.38
N SER A 485 -3.07 -39.05 -25.15
CA SER A 485 -3.79 -38.61 -23.95
C SER A 485 -5.28 -38.86 -24.12
N ARG A 486 -5.93 -39.38 -23.08
CA ARG A 486 -7.36 -39.73 -23.11
C ARG A 486 -8.18 -38.73 -22.33
N PHE A 487 -9.29 -38.27 -22.88
CA PHE A 487 -10.20 -37.28 -22.31
C PHE A 487 -11.60 -37.89 -22.26
N VAL A 488 -12.09 -38.23 -21.07
CA VAL A 488 -13.46 -38.73 -20.91
C VAL A 488 -14.37 -37.53 -20.65
N VAL A 489 -15.19 -37.18 -21.65
CA VAL A 489 -16.11 -36.04 -21.56
C VAL A 489 -17.45 -36.50 -21.01
N SER A 490 -17.95 -35.80 -20.00
CA SER A 490 -19.29 -35.96 -19.43
C SER A 490 -20.02 -34.62 -19.48
N ILE A 491 -21.26 -34.62 -19.96
CA ILE A 491 -22.10 -33.42 -20.06
C ILE A 491 -23.23 -33.57 -19.05
N MET A 492 -23.49 -32.51 -18.29
CA MET A 492 -24.55 -32.44 -17.29
C MET A 492 -25.50 -31.30 -17.58
N ASP A 493 -26.74 -31.41 -17.10
CA ASP A 493 -27.69 -30.31 -17.07
C ASP A 493 -27.31 -29.23 -16.04
N ASP A 494 -28.08 -28.13 -16.02
CA ASP A 494 -27.93 -27.02 -15.09
C ASP A 494 -28.08 -27.43 -13.60
N LYS A 495 -28.76 -28.55 -13.34
CA LYS A 495 -28.98 -29.16 -12.03
C LYS A 495 -27.88 -30.15 -11.62
N GLY A 496 -26.94 -30.47 -12.51
CA GLY A 496 -25.82 -31.38 -12.24
C GLY A 496 -26.10 -32.86 -12.48
N ASN A 497 -27.21 -33.21 -13.17
CA ASN A 497 -27.46 -34.58 -13.61
C ASN A 497 -26.69 -34.88 -14.89
N THR A 498 -25.97 -36.00 -14.93
CA THR A 498 -25.29 -36.47 -16.15
C THR A 498 -26.31 -36.80 -17.23
N LEU A 499 -26.08 -36.24 -18.42
CA LEU A 499 -26.88 -36.47 -19.62
C LEU A 499 -26.21 -37.55 -20.47
N ASP A 500 -26.89 -38.67 -20.65
CA ASP A 500 -26.38 -39.79 -21.45
C ASP A 500 -26.56 -39.54 -22.95
N GLY A 501 -25.57 -39.95 -23.75
CA GLY A 501 -25.66 -39.95 -25.21
C GLY A 501 -25.60 -38.56 -25.87
N VAL A 502 -25.26 -37.51 -25.13
CA VAL A 502 -25.07 -36.17 -25.70
C VAL A 502 -23.94 -36.21 -26.73
N ARG A 503 -24.23 -35.69 -27.93
CA ARG A 503 -23.27 -35.54 -29.01
C ARG A 503 -22.73 -34.12 -29.08
N TYR A 504 -21.48 -33.96 -29.49
CA TYR A 504 -20.81 -32.66 -29.58
C TYR A 504 -19.69 -32.72 -30.61
N ASP A 505 -19.27 -31.54 -31.06
CA ASP A 505 -18.03 -31.33 -31.78
C ASP A 505 -16.91 -31.00 -30.79
N VAL A 506 -15.70 -31.50 -31.02
CA VAL A 506 -14.57 -31.28 -30.14
C VAL A 506 -13.29 -31.03 -30.94
N VAL A 507 -12.55 -30.01 -30.55
CA VAL A 507 -11.26 -29.67 -31.15
C VAL A 507 -10.27 -29.24 -30.09
N LEU A 508 -9.00 -29.50 -30.34
CA LEU A 508 -7.91 -29.03 -29.52
C LEU A 508 -7.40 -27.68 -30.07
N ALA A 509 -7.11 -26.73 -29.19
CA ALA A 509 -6.39 -25.51 -29.53
C ALA A 509 -5.12 -25.42 -28.69
N ILE A 510 -4.08 -24.75 -29.21
CA ILE A 510 -2.85 -24.45 -28.48
C ILE A 510 -2.55 -22.97 -28.61
N ASN A 511 -2.29 -22.29 -27.49
CA ASN A 511 -2.02 -20.84 -27.45
C ASN A 511 -3.08 -19.97 -28.18
N GLY A 512 -4.33 -20.42 -28.22
CA GLY A 512 -5.45 -19.73 -28.88
C GLY A 512 -5.70 -20.16 -30.33
N ASP A 513 -4.77 -20.88 -30.96
CA ASP A 513 -4.92 -21.36 -32.33
C ASP A 513 -5.54 -22.76 -32.38
N ARG A 514 -6.63 -22.92 -33.13
CA ARG A 514 -7.31 -24.21 -33.31
C ARG A 514 -6.47 -25.16 -34.15
N LEU A 515 -6.22 -26.36 -33.63
CA LEU A 515 -5.56 -27.45 -34.33
C LEU A 515 -6.60 -28.15 -35.20
N SER A 516 -6.75 -27.66 -36.42
CA SER A 516 -7.81 -28.06 -37.37
C SER A 516 -7.85 -29.58 -37.63
N ASP A 517 -6.70 -30.23 -37.58
CA ASP A 517 -6.48 -31.68 -37.72
C ASP A 517 -7.00 -32.51 -36.54
N THR A 518 -7.35 -31.86 -35.42
CA THR A 518 -7.89 -32.51 -34.22
C THR A 518 -9.42 -32.42 -34.11
N LEU A 519 -10.09 -31.76 -35.06
CA LEU A 519 -11.53 -31.60 -35.04
C LEU A 519 -12.23 -32.95 -35.22
N ARG A 520 -13.09 -33.31 -34.27
CA ARG A 520 -14.00 -34.45 -34.33
C ARG A 520 -15.41 -33.93 -34.22
N LYS A 521 -16.29 -34.37 -35.11
CA LYS A 521 -17.69 -33.91 -35.15
C LYS A 521 -18.64 -35.01 -34.72
N ASP A 522 -19.74 -34.62 -34.10
CA ASP A 522 -20.85 -35.50 -33.74
C ASP A 522 -20.41 -36.72 -32.90
N VAL A 523 -19.50 -36.50 -31.95
CA VAL A 523 -18.92 -37.55 -31.08
C VAL A 523 -19.54 -37.54 -29.70
N THR A 524 -19.32 -38.62 -28.93
CA THR A 524 -19.72 -38.72 -27.53
C THR A 524 -18.63 -39.41 -26.70
N GLY A 525 -18.59 -39.14 -25.40
CA GLY A 525 -17.74 -39.83 -24.43
C GLY A 525 -16.22 -39.61 -24.61
N THR A 526 -15.46 -40.71 -24.71
CA THR A 526 -13.99 -40.68 -24.63
C THR A 526 -13.34 -40.20 -25.93
N GLN A 527 -12.45 -39.22 -25.82
CA GLN A 527 -11.61 -38.71 -26.90
C GLN A 527 -10.14 -38.98 -26.63
N SER A 528 -9.35 -39.16 -27.68
CA SER A 528 -7.91 -39.38 -27.57
C SER A 528 -7.17 -38.40 -28.46
N TYR A 529 -6.19 -37.68 -27.92
CA TYR A 529 -5.35 -36.75 -28.68
C TYR A 529 -3.88 -36.98 -28.37
N ILE A 530 -3.04 -36.91 -29.39
CA ILE A 530 -1.59 -36.90 -29.22
C ILE A 530 -1.16 -35.45 -29.00
N LEU A 531 -0.58 -35.17 -27.83
CA LEU A 531 -0.08 -33.85 -27.48
C LEU A 531 1.41 -33.79 -27.81
N ASN A 532 1.75 -33.11 -28.90
CA ASN A 532 3.09 -33.14 -29.52
C ASN A 532 4.05 -32.06 -29.03
N ALA A 533 3.56 -31.03 -28.34
CA ALA A 533 4.37 -29.90 -27.89
C ALA A 533 3.97 -29.51 -26.48
N GLN A 534 4.92 -28.97 -25.72
CA GLN A 534 4.58 -28.31 -24.47
C GLN A 534 3.76 -27.05 -24.75
N GLY A 535 2.71 -26.80 -23.97
CA GLY A 535 1.96 -25.56 -24.09
C GLY A 535 0.65 -25.52 -23.31
N ASN A 536 -0.01 -24.38 -23.40
CA ASN A 536 -1.37 -24.20 -22.91
C ASN A 536 -2.34 -24.66 -24.01
N TYR A 537 -3.04 -25.74 -23.70
CA TYR A 537 -4.05 -26.33 -24.56
C TYR A 537 -5.45 -25.92 -24.10
N THR A 538 -6.38 -25.87 -25.04
CA THR A 538 -7.80 -25.73 -24.76
C THR A 538 -8.54 -26.84 -25.48
N LEU A 539 -9.32 -27.64 -24.75
CA LEU A 539 -10.32 -28.51 -25.35
C LEU A 539 -11.60 -27.71 -25.55
N ILE A 540 -11.96 -27.48 -26.81
CA ILE A 540 -13.14 -26.70 -27.19
C ILE A 540 -14.23 -27.70 -27.55
N ILE A 541 -15.34 -27.66 -26.81
CA ILE A 541 -16.54 -28.47 -27.06
C ILE A 541 -17.63 -27.56 -27.60
N GLU A 542 -18.15 -27.85 -28.79
CA GLU A 542 -19.11 -27.01 -29.53
C GLU A 542 -20.26 -27.88 -30.06
N ASN A 543 -21.33 -27.25 -30.54
CA ASN A 543 -22.49 -27.96 -31.11
C ASN A 543 -23.09 -29.00 -30.14
N ILE A 544 -23.13 -28.69 -28.84
CA ILE A 544 -23.58 -29.62 -27.80
C ILE A 544 -25.05 -29.96 -28.02
N ASN A 545 -25.32 -31.25 -28.24
CA ASN A 545 -26.63 -31.81 -28.59
C ASN A 545 -27.29 -31.18 -29.83
N GLY A 546 -26.48 -30.70 -30.78
CA GLY A 546 -26.97 -30.00 -31.98
C GLY A 546 -27.40 -28.55 -31.75
N GLU A 547 -27.14 -28.00 -30.56
CA GLU A 547 -27.40 -26.61 -30.20
C GLU A 547 -26.12 -25.78 -30.31
N ASP A 548 -26.24 -24.48 -30.60
CA ASP A 548 -25.11 -23.54 -30.68
C ASP A 548 -24.58 -23.17 -29.28
N GLU A 549 -24.09 -24.19 -28.57
CA GLU A 549 -23.51 -24.12 -27.24
C GLU A 549 -22.03 -24.50 -27.29
N LYS A 550 -21.21 -23.73 -26.58
CA LYS A 550 -19.76 -23.91 -26.54
C LYS A 550 -19.22 -23.91 -25.12
N ALA A 551 -18.31 -24.82 -24.80
CA ALA A 551 -17.54 -24.83 -23.56
C ALA A 551 -16.03 -24.96 -23.86
N GLU A 552 -15.21 -24.15 -23.21
CA GLU A 552 -13.76 -24.20 -23.34
C GLU A 552 -13.12 -24.67 -22.05
N VAL A 553 -12.24 -25.66 -22.15
CA VAL A 553 -11.53 -26.23 -21.00
C VAL A 553 -10.04 -26.11 -21.22
N ALA A 554 -9.42 -25.16 -20.52
CA ALA A 554 -7.98 -24.92 -20.60
C ALA A 554 -7.20 -25.89 -19.70
N PHE A 555 -6.06 -26.37 -20.18
CA PHE A 555 -5.11 -27.18 -19.42
C PHE A 555 -3.68 -27.00 -19.95
N THR A 556 -2.69 -27.17 -19.08
CA THR A 556 -1.27 -27.10 -19.49
C THR A 556 -0.73 -28.51 -19.65
N TYR A 557 -0.13 -28.80 -20.81
CA TYR A 557 0.53 -30.08 -21.06
C TYR A 557 2.04 -29.89 -21.03
N VAL A 558 2.70 -30.69 -20.18
CA VAL A 558 4.16 -30.73 -20.06
C VAL A 558 4.66 -32.12 -20.45
N PRO A 559 5.41 -32.24 -21.55
CA PRO A 559 5.90 -33.51 -22.08
C PRO A 559 6.97 -34.20 -21.22
N GLU A 560 6.95 -35.54 -21.13
CA GLU A 560 8.11 -36.33 -20.64
C GLU A 560 9.24 -36.36 -21.68
N PHE A 561 10.49 -36.14 -21.26
CA PHE A 561 11.67 -36.52 -22.06
C PHE A 561 12.06 -37.97 -21.74
N PRO A 562 12.44 -38.80 -22.73
CA PRO A 562 12.95 -40.14 -22.46
C PRO A 562 14.18 -40.08 -21.54
N LEU A 563 14.25 -40.99 -20.57
CA LEU A 563 15.35 -41.14 -19.60
C LEU A 563 16.77 -41.12 -20.24
N ALA A 564 16.90 -41.52 -21.50
CA ALA A 564 18.14 -41.51 -22.27
C ALA A 564 18.76 -40.10 -22.40
N TYR A 565 17.96 -39.04 -22.45
CA TYR A 565 18.46 -37.66 -22.53
C TYR A 565 18.83 -37.10 -21.16
N THR A 566 18.13 -37.51 -20.09
CA THR A 566 18.51 -37.17 -18.71
C THR A 566 19.78 -37.88 -18.28
N THR A 567 20.03 -39.13 -18.73
CA THR A 567 21.31 -39.80 -18.47
C THR A 567 22.47 -39.12 -19.17
N LEU A 568 22.26 -38.52 -20.36
CA LEU A 568 23.29 -37.74 -21.05
C LEU A 568 23.56 -36.41 -20.33
N PHE A 569 22.52 -35.71 -19.86
CA PHE A 569 22.68 -34.45 -19.11
C PHE A 569 23.25 -34.65 -17.71
N ILE A 570 22.84 -35.70 -16.98
CA ILE A 570 23.40 -36.10 -15.68
C ILE A 570 24.83 -36.60 -15.87
N ALA A 571 25.12 -37.38 -16.90
CA ALA A 571 26.49 -37.79 -17.20
C ALA A 571 27.37 -36.58 -17.52
N VAL A 572 26.89 -35.61 -18.31
CA VAL A 572 27.65 -34.39 -18.64
C VAL A 572 27.85 -33.48 -17.42
N THR A 573 26.86 -33.33 -16.54
CA THR A 573 27.00 -32.53 -15.29
C THR A 573 27.85 -33.22 -14.24
N VAL A 574 27.77 -34.56 -14.10
CA VAL A 574 28.65 -35.34 -13.23
C VAL A 574 30.07 -35.40 -13.79
N MET A 575 30.26 -35.47 -15.11
CA MET A 575 31.59 -35.38 -15.74
C MET A 575 32.19 -33.98 -15.57
N LEU A 576 31.41 -32.90 -15.74
CA LEU A 576 31.85 -31.53 -15.47
C LEU A 576 32.19 -31.34 -13.99
N ALA A 577 31.38 -31.85 -13.06
CA ALA A 577 31.67 -31.81 -11.63
C ALA A 577 32.92 -32.62 -11.25
N LEU A 578 33.12 -33.82 -11.82
CA LEU A 578 34.30 -34.67 -11.59
C LEU A 578 35.58 -34.14 -12.25
N ILE A 579 35.48 -33.32 -13.31
CA ILE A 579 36.62 -32.65 -13.94
C ILE A 579 36.96 -31.35 -13.20
N LEU A 580 35.97 -30.62 -12.66
CA LEU A 580 36.18 -29.36 -11.94
C LEU A 580 36.59 -29.55 -10.47
N LEU A 581 36.11 -30.59 -9.76
CA LEU A 581 36.44 -30.82 -8.34
C LEU A 581 37.95 -31.02 -8.08
N PRO A 582 38.69 -31.82 -8.88
CA PRO A 582 40.14 -32.00 -8.69
C PRO A 582 40.93 -30.75 -9.08
N LEU A 583 40.42 -29.93 -10.00
CA LEU A 583 41.05 -28.67 -10.42
C LEU A 583 40.92 -27.59 -9.32
N LEU A 584 39.77 -27.53 -8.64
CA LEU A 584 39.52 -26.62 -7.52
C LEU A 584 40.29 -26.98 -6.24
N LEU A 585 40.62 -28.27 -6.05
CA LEU A 585 41.37 -28.76 -4.88
C LEU A 585 42.90 -28.63 -5.01
N ARG A 586 43.43 -28.34 -6.21
CA ARG A 586 44.88 -28.18 -6.48
C ARG A 586 45.36 -26.72 -6.54
N LEU A 587 44.49 -25.73 -6.31
CA LEU A 587 44.88 -24.33 -6.25
C LEU A 587 45.59 -24.00 -4.91
N PRO A 588 46.74 -23.30 -4.92
CA PRO A 588 47.44 -22.89 -3.70
C PRO A 588 46.56 -21.99 -2.81
N SER A 589 46.82 -22.05 -1.51
CA SER A 589 46.03 -21.43 -0.42
C SER A 589 45.86 -19.91 -0.50
N SER A 590 46.52 -19.22 -1.42
CA SER A 590 46.36 -17.78 -1.66
C SER A 590 45.06 -17.38 -2.37
N PHE A 591 44.28 -18.34 -2.93
CA PHE A 591 43.00 -18.04 -3.59
C PHE A 591 41.73 -18.40 -2.79
N LYS A 592 41.84 -18.95 -1.58
CA LYS A 592 40.67 -19.32 -0.73
C LYS A 592 40.03 -18.14 0.05
N ARG A 593 40.33 -16.88 -0.31
CA ARG A 593 39.90 -15.68 0.44
C ARG A 593 39.13 -14.64 -0.38
N LEU A 594 38.37 -15.08 -1.40
CA LEU A 594 37.49 -14.22 -2.20
C LEU A 594 36.16 -14.93 -2.49
N SER A 595 35.26 -14.99 -1.50
CA SER A 595 33.81 -15.12 -1.73
C SER A 595 32.96 -14.68 -0.52
N TYR A 596 33.52 -13.85 0.36
CA TYR A 596 32.77 -13.20 1.43
C TYR A 596 33.29 -11.77 1.59
N VAL A 597 32.37 -10.79 1.40
CA VAL A 597 32.53 -9.32 1.54
C VAL A 597 33.28 -8.65 0.37
N GLY A 598 32.78 -7.63 -0.34
CA GLY A 598 31.65 -6.76 -0.05
C GLY A 598 31.20 -5.90 -1.23
N SER A 599 30.28 -5.01 -0.88
CA SER A 599 29.49 -4.06 -1.65
C SER A 599 30.27 -2.96 -2.38
N THR A 600 29.50 -2.16 -3.13
CA THR A 600 29.64 -0.73 -3.49
C THR A 600 30.46 -0.31 -4.72
N ALA A 601 29.70 0.11 -5.75
CA ALA A 601 29.77 1.34 -6.58
C ALA A 601 31.07 1.75 -7.30
N ILE A 602 30.93 2.16 -8.57
CA ILE A 602 31.32 3.48 -9.13
C ILE A 602 30.78 3.60 -10.56
N ALA A 603 30.18 4.74 -10.86
CA ALA A 603 29.81 5.20 -12.20
C ALA A 603 31.03 5.83 -12.91
N HIS A 604 31.12 5.69 -14.25
CA HIS A 604 31.44 6.77 -15.21
C HIS A 604 31.50 6.20 -16.64
N ASN A 605 30.50 6.56 -17.46
CA ASN A 605 30.65 7.52 -18.54
C ASN A 605 29.28 8.06 -18.94
#